data_AF-A0A3D2V5F2-F1
#
_entry.id   AF-A0A3D2V5F2-F1
#
_cell.length_a   1.000
_cell.length_b   1.000
_cell.length_c   1.000
_cell.angle_alpha   90.00
_cell.angle_beta   90.00
_cell.angle_gamma   90.00
#
_symmetry.space_group_name_H-M   'P 1'
#
loop_
_entity.id
_entity.type
_entity.pdbx_description
1 polymer ?
#
loop_
_entity_poly.entity_id
_entity_poly.type
_entity_poly.pdbx_seq_one_letter_code
_entity_poly.pdbx_strand_id
1 'polypeptide(L)'
;MNQNDPSRSIEPNYGWRGIRVPLVIAVALVLLVYLLGVVCFEVIDDIGAIMILSGADGFHASAEVPFISTTFNHLILSLYQWYPDIAWYGWLLITTTTIAATVLICLVIQLPITKPTKGAMLLFTLVVLTQCLLSPTYTKSALLCLFSSFVVLLQSQNAQTSKVGGKSLIAILYWLSYFWRWKVTLIFTVFAFPVLLIASNRQLQRLTILLAVIAGPIVLDQLWSSSLETDSSREFLEFYELRSRFFDRPGGAASESLSIVASRIGWHPDDYQVIRNTFLLHDEQRVSTQSLRQFLDENAKANTGSFSASIQRAISALGENKAILLLAITIGILVVTERLPDFVKASSREKTKLACVLVALAGIIGFLLYFRMVPRIAIPIAIYTVLIVTVFPLGQRQNTSGSALQQLFAAVACLLILFVGVPWITEINDTNSTRRANSESIYDEINLATAATVLIRLTPQSTSGFDGVSPLVTLPQSKARFVPAGWQIRSPRYQEILSQLGFHSGREMLSKWNGKSQLFFITGSEDHRMAVSKSWLAYLIRNDLVASDVIINTLAESETGGGWALFRFCTRLAAFDPP
;
A
#
# COMPACT_ATOMS: atom_id res chain seq x y z
N MET A 1 -36.67 12.49 45.48
CA MET A 1 -35.23 12.32 45.21
C MET A 1 -34.97 10.82 45.07
N ASN A 2 -35.08 10.27 43.86
CA ASN A 2 -34.92 8.84 43.63
C ASN A 2 -33.49 8.50 43.23
N GLN A 3 -33.03 7.39 43.78
CA GLN A 3 -31.70 6.82 43.75
C GLN A 3 -31.16 6.65 42.33
N ASN A 4 -29.88 6.99 42.18
CA ASN A 4 -29.06 6.68 41.01
C ASN A 4 -29.06 5.16 40.79
N ASP A 5 -29.77 4.73 39.74
CA ASP A 5 -29.69 3.39 39.19
C ASP A 5 -28.25 3.11 38.71
N PRO A 6 -27.50 2.17 39.34
CA PRO A 6 -26.11 1.88 39.01
C PRO A 6 -25.93 1.10 37.70
N SER A 7 -27.02 0.77 37.00
CA SER A 7 -26.99 -0.06 35.78
C SER A 7 -26.71 0.71 34.48
N ARG A 8 -26.53 2.04 34.51
CA ARG A 8 -26.11 2.81 33.33
C ARG A 8 -24.62 2.59 33.03
N SER A 9 -24.32 1.44 32.41
CA SER A 9 -23.12 1.29 31.60
C SER A 9 -23.05 2.45 30.59
N ILE A 10 -21.89 3.08 30.46
CA ILE A 10 -21.63 4.06 29.39
C ILE A 10 -21.79 3.31 28.06
N GLU A 11 -22.97 3.41 27.45
CA GLU A 11 -23.25 2.72 26.19
C GLU A 11 -22.36 3.27 25.08
N PRO A 12 -21.67 2.44 24.28
CA PRO A 12 -21.00 2.89 23.07
C PRO A 12 -22.01 3.55 22.11
N ASN A 13 -21.93 4.88 22.00
CA ASN A 13 -22.81 5.68 21.17
C ASN A 13 -22.16 5.93 19.81
N TYR A 14 -22.48 5.06 18.84
CA TYR A 14 -22.13 5.27 17.43
C TYR A 14 -23.17 6.16 16.69
N GLY A 15 -24.08 6.81 17.41
CA GLY A 15 -24.99 7.80 16.84
C GLY A 15 -24.30 9.14 16.61
N TRP A 16 -24.98 10.03 15.89
CA TRP A 16 -24.46 11.36 15.51
C TRP A 16 -23.84 12.16 16.66
N ARG A 17 -24.32 12.00 17.91
CA ARG A 17 -23.77 12.72 19.07
C ARG A 17 -22.43 12.16 19.55
N GLY A 18 -22.18 10.86 19.41
CA GLY A 18 -20.92 10.22 19.84
C GLY A 18 -19.79 10.29 18.80
N ILE A 19 -20.13 10.54 17.53
CA ILE A 19 -19.16 10.66 16.43
C ILE A 19 -18.65 12.09 16.23
N ARG A 20 -19.36 13.14 16.70
CA ARG A 20 -18.97 14.54 16.44
C ARG A 20 -17.56 14.88 16.89
N VAL A 21 -17.21 14.54 18.13
CA VAL A 21 -15.88 14.85 18.68
C VAL A 21 -14.79 14.08 17.94
N PRO A 22 -14.89 12.74 17.75
CA PRO A 22 -13.95 12.01 16.90
C PRO A 22 -13.81 12.58 15.49
N LEU A 23 -14.91 12.98 14.86
CA LEU A 23 -14.91 13.55 13.51
C LEU A 23 -14.18 14.89 13.48
N VAL A 24 -14.47 15.78 14.44
CA VAL A 24 -13.76 17.07 14.57
C VAL A 24 -12.27 16.85 14.78
N ILE A 25 -11.87 15.90 15.62
CA ILE A 25 -10.45 15.56 15.83
C ILE A 25 -9.83 15.03 14.53
N ALA A 26 -10.49 14.11 13.82
CA ALA A 26 -9.98 13.55 12.58
C ALA A 26 -9.83 14.62 11.48
N VAL A 27 -10.84 15.49 11.31
CA VAL A 27 -10.79 16.61 10.36
C VAL A 27 -9.72 17.62 10.75
N ALA A 28 -9.62 17.98 12.02
CA ALA A 28 -8.57 18.87 12.51
C ALA A 28 -7.17 18.28 12.28
N LEU A 29 -7.00 16.97 12.45
CA LEU A 29 -5.75 16.28 12.15
C LEU A 29 -5.41 16.34 10.66
N VAL A 30 -6.38 16.08 9.78
CA VAL A 30 -6.19 16.23 8.33
C VAL A 30 -5.76 17.65 8.00
N LEU A 31 -6.49 18.66 8.48
CA LEU A 31 -6.13 20.06 8.25
C LEU A 31 -4.73 20.38 8.77
N LEU A 32 -4.38 19.94 9.98
CA LEU A 32 -3.06 20.16 10.57
C LEU A 32 -1.94 19.54 9.72
N VAL A 33 -2.13 18.30 9.26
CA VAL A 33 -1.14 17.59 8.43
C VAL A 33 -0.97 18.28 7.07
N TYR A 34 -2.06 18.73 6.46
CA TYR A 34 -1.99 19.44 5.17
C TYR A 34 -1.49 20.89 5.28
N LEU A 35 -1.63 21.53 6.45
CA LEU A 35 -1.13 22.88 6.70
C LEU A 35 0.35 22.90 7.10
N LEU A 36 0.81 21.91 7.88
CA LEU A 36 2.16 21.88 8.45
C LEU A 36 3.09 20.87 7.81
N GLY A 37 2.54 19.85 7.14
CA GLY A 37 3.29 18.75 6.58
C GLY A 37 3.37 18.79 5.05
N VAL A 38 4.37 18.11 4.52
CA VAL A 38 4.49 17.80 3.09
C VAL A 38 3.88 16.43 2.86
N VAL A 39 2.69 16.42 2.25
CA VAL A 39 1.94 15.19 1.98
C VAL A 39 2.25 14.70 0.57
N CYS A 40 2.73 13.45 0.46
CA CYS A 40 3.09 12.80 -0.80
C CYS A 40 2.68 11.32 -0.76
N PHE A 41 2.31 10.72 -1.88
CA PHE A 41 1.98 9.29 -1.91
C PHE A 41 3.17 8.44 -1.45
N GLU A 42 2.91 7.38 -0.66
CA GLU A 42 4.01 6.49 -0.23
C GLU A 42 4.51 5.61 -1.39
N VAL A 43 3.62 5.25 -2.32
CA VAL A 43 3.89 4.27 -3.38
C VAL A 43 3.44 4.81 -4.74
N ILE A 44 4.27 4.57 -5.76
CA ILE A 44 4.04 4.98 -7.14
C ILE A 44 2.79 4.31 -7.76
N ASP A 45 2.34 3.18 -7.22
CA ASP A 45 1.12 2.50 -7.66
C ASP A 45 -0.11 3.42 -7.60
N ASP A 46 -0.20 4.28 -6.58
CA ASP A 46 -1.28 5.29 -6.47
C ASP A 46 -1.21 6.28 -7.64
N ILE A 47 -0.02 6.77 -7.98
CA ILE A 47 0.20 7.69 -9.11
C ILE A 47 -0.09 7.00 -10.44
N GLY A 48 0.33 5.75 -10.60
CA GLY A 48 0.03 4.94 -11.78
C GLY A 48 -1.49 4.75 -11.97
N ALA A 49 -2.23 4.56 -10.88
CA ALA A 49 -3.69 4.50 -10.93
C ALA A 49 -4.30 5.84 -11.37
N ILE A 50 -3.82 6.97 -10.83
CA ILE A 50 -4.28 8.31 -11.24
C ILE A 50 -4.01 8.53 -12.72
N MET A 51 -2.79 8.27 -13.19
CA MET A 51 -2.41 8.42 -14.60
C MET A 51 -3.33 7.64 -15.53
N ILE A 52 -3.69 6.41 -15.17
CA ILE A 52 -4.63 5.57 -15.93
C ILE A 52 -6.04 6.17 -15.92
N LEU A 53 -6.55 6.51 -14.75
CA LEU A 53 -7.95 6.92 -14.55
C LEU A 53 -8.23 8.34 -15.07
N SER A 54 -7.25 9.24 -15.06
CA SER A 54 -7.38 10.61 -15.55
C SER A 54 -6.83 10.81 -16.98
N GLY A 55 -6.00 9.90 -17.48
CA GLY A 55 -5.27 10.08 -18.74
C GLY A 55 -4.07 11.03 -18.64
N ALA A 56 -3.57 11.29 -17.42
CA ALA A 56 -2.42 12.18 -17.22
C ALA A 56 -1.09 11.62 -17.80
N ASP A 57 -1.05 10.35 -18.21
CA ASP A 57 0.07 9.75 -18.94
C ASP A 57 0.12 10.14 -20.44
N GLY A 58 -0.82 10.96 -20.92
CA GLY A 58 -0.88 11.41 -22.32
C GLY A 58 -1.62 10.44 -23.25
N PHE A 59 -2.25 9.40 -22.69
CA PHE A 59 -3.13 8.47 -23.39
C PHE A 59 -4.58 8.58 -22.89
N HIS A 60 -5.51 7.93 -23.58
CA HIS A 60 -6.92 7.96 -23.16
C HIS A 60 -7.11 7.36 -21.77
N ALA A 61 -7.95 8.02 -20.95
CA ALA A 61 -8.32 7.54 -19.63
C ALA A 61 -9.04 6.18 -19.73
N SER A 62 -8.79 5.26 -18.80
CA SER A 62 -9.40 3.93 -18.78
C SER A 62 -9.58 3.41 -17.34
N ALA A 63 -10.48 2.43 -17.18
CA ALA A 63 -10.83 1.83 -15.90
C ALA A 63 -9.98 0.59 -15.54
N GLU A 64 -8.84 0.38 -16.22
CA GLU A 64 -8.00 -0.82 -16.11
C GLU A 64 -6.96 -0.75 -14.98
N VAL A 65 -7.38 -0.42 -13.76
CA VAL A 65 -6.50 -0.49 -12.57
C VAL A 65 -6.72 -1.81 -11.83
N PRO A 66 -5.76 -2.75 -11.80
CA PRO A 66 -5.98 -4.14 -11.37
C PRO A 66 -6.14 -4.34 -9.85
N PHE A 67 -5.80 -3.33 -9.03
CA PHE A 67 -5.84 -3.44 -7.57
C PHE A 67 -7.15 -2.96 -6.95
N ILE A 68 -7.85 -2.07 -7.67
CA ILE A 68 -9.09 -1.42 -7.26
C ILE A 68 -10.25 -2.26 -7.82
N SER A 69 -11.39 -2.27 -7.14
CA SER A 69 -12.58 -2.97 -7.67
C SER A 69 -13.03 -2.37 -9.01
N THR A 70 -13.59 -3.20 -9.89
CA THR A 70 -14.07 -2.75 -11.20
C THR A 70 -15.11 -1.64 -11.08
N THR A 71 -16.09 -1.77 -10.17
CA THR A 71 -17.10 -0.73 -9.92
C THR A 71 -16.45 0.61 -9.54
N PHE A 72 -15.46 0.58 -8.66
CA PHE A 72 -14.82 1.81 -8.19
C PHE A 72 -13.92 2.46 -9.25
N ASN A 73 -13.26 1.67 -10.10
CA ASN A 73 -12.54 2.19 -11.26
C ASN A 73 -13.46 2.98 -12.20
N HIS A 74 -14.61 2.40 -12.57
CA HIS A 74 -15.57 3.09 -13.44
C HIS A 74 -16.17 4.33 -12.77
N LEU A 75 -16.40 4.30 -11.46
CA LEU A 75 -16.84 5.47 -10.71
C LEU A 75 -15.80 6.60 -10.79
N ILE A 76 -14.53 6.32 -10.46
CA ILE A 76 -13.48 7.34 -10.48
C ILE A 76 -13.23 7.86 -11.90
N LEU A 77 -13.22 6.98 -12.89
CA LEU A 77 -13.12 7.36 -14.31
C LEU A 77 -14.25 8.31 -14.71
N SER A 78 -15.49 8.00 -14.34
CA SER A 78 -16.65 8.86 -14.65
C SER A 78 -16.52 10.24 -13.99
N LEU A 79 -16.01 10.29 -12.75
CA LEU A 79 -15.76 11.55 -12.06
C LEU A 79 -14.70 12.41 -12.80
N TYR A 80 -13.61 11.80 -13.25
CA TYR A 80 -12.60 12.50 -14.07
C TYR A 80 -13.14 12.93 -15.44
N GLN A 81 -14.05 12.17 -16.04
CA GLN A 81 -14.71 12.57 -17.30
C GLN A 81 -15.64 13.78 -17.12
N TRP A 82 -16.32 13.89 -15.98
CA TRP A 82 -17.20 15.03 -15.69
C TRP A 82 -16.42 16.27 -15.24
N TYR A 83 -15.41 16.09 -14.40
CA TYR A 83 -14.60 17.17 -13.85
C TYR A 83 -13.11 16.75 -13.81
N PRO A 84 -12.36 16.92 -14.92
CA PRO A 84 -10.98 16.45 -15.03
C PRO A 84 -10.01 17.21 -14.13
N ASP A 85 -10.32 18.46 -13.78
CA ASP A 85 -9.45 19.33 -12.98
C ASP A 85 -9.46 19.01 -11.48
N ILE A 86 -10.35 18.13 -11.03
CA ILE A 86 -10.46 17.75 -9.62
C ILE A 86 -9.66 16.48 -9.35
N ALA A 87 -8.82 16.49 -8.31
CA ALA A 87 -8.04 15.34 -7.86
C ALA A 87 -8.91 14.27 -7.16
N TRP A 88 -9.90 13.71 -7.89
CA TRP A 88 -10.92 12.80 -7.35
C TRP A 88 -10.34 11.62 -6.59
N TYR A 89 -9.30 10.98 -7.14
CA TYR A 89 -8.64 9.86 -6.48
C TYR A 89 -8.13 10.24 -5.09
N GLY A 90 -7.39 11.35 -4.96
CA GLY A 90 -6.84 11.79 -3.69
C GLY A 90 -7.92 12.26 -2.72
N TRP A 91 -8.92 13.00 -3.18
CA TRP A 91 -10.06 13.39 -2.35
C TRP A 91 -10.80 12.17 -1.77
N LEU A 92 -11.08 11.16 -2.58
CA LEU A 92 -11.72 9.92 -2.13
C LEU A 92 -10.83 9.16 -1.15
N LEU A 93 -9.52 9.12 -1.40
CA LEU A 93 -8.56 8.41 -0.54
C LEU A 93 -8.45 9.06 0.84
N ILE A 94 -8.31 10.39 0.89
CA ILE A 94 -8.24 11.16 2.13
C ILE A 94 -9.57 11.10 2.87
N THR A 95 -10.70 11.18 2.17
CA THR A 95 -12.03 11.02 2.78
C THR A 95 -12.17 9.64 3.42
N THR A 96 -11.76 8.57 2.72
CA THR A 96 -11.79 7.20 3.25
C THR A 96 -10.91 7.07 4.50
N THR A 97 -9.70 7.63 4.45
CA THR A 97 -8.78 7.64 5.59
C THR A 97 -9.34 8.41 6.78
N THR A 98 -10.01 9.53 6.52
CA THR A 98 -10.66 10.37 7.54
C THR A 98 -11.83 9.64 8.20
N ILE A 99 -12.62 8.90 7.43
CA ILE A 99 -13.69 8.04 7.96
C ILE A 99 -13.10 6.97 8.87
N ALA A 100 -12.04 6.27 8.42
CA ALA A 100 -11.36 5.26 9.23
C ALA A 100 -10.77 5.86 10.52
N ALA A 101 -10.09 7.01 10.42
CA ALA A 101 -9.54 7.75 11.54
C ALA A 101 -10.61 8.14 12.57
N THR A 102 -11.74 8.66 12.09
CA THR A 102 -12.90 9.02 12.93
C THR A 102 -13.38 7.81 13.73
N VAL A 103 -13.52 6.65 13.08
CA VAL A 103 -13.94 5.41 13.73
C VAL A 103 -12.90 4.94 14.74
N LEU A 104 -11.61 4.93 14.40
CA LEU A 104 -10.54 4.54 15.32
C LEU A 104 -10.47 5.42 16.57
N ILE A 105 -10.57 6.74 16.41
CA ILE A 105 -10.61 7.68 17.55
C ILE A 105 -11.85 7.40 18.41
N CYS A 106 -13.00 7.17 17.77
CA CYS A 106 -14.23 6.80 18.48
C CYS A 106 -14.06 5.50 19.28
N LEU A 107 -13.47 4.46 18.65
CA LEU A 107 -13.18 3.18 19.28
C LEU A 107 -12.29 3.35 20.51
N VAL A 108 -11.22 4.14 20.42
CA VAL A 108 -10.28 4.41 21.52
C VAL A 108 -10.94 5.14 22.67
N ILE A 109 -11.73 6.18 22.38
CA ILE A 109 -12.46 6.96 23.40
C ILE A 109 -13.44 6.07 24.17
N GLN A 110 -14.04 5.09 23.51
CA GLN A 110 -15.00 4.15 24.09
C GLN A 110 -14.36 2.93 24.77
N LEU A 111 -13.03 2.79 24.77
CA LEU A 111 -12.38 1.65 25.40
C LEU A 111 -12.65 1.60 26.93
N PRO A 112 -12.89 0.41 27.48
CA PRO A 112 -13.10 0.20 28.92
C PRO A 112 -11.76 0.12 29.66
N ILE A 113 -10.99 1.21 29.58
CA ILE A 113 -9.67 1.38 30.21
C ILE A 113 -9.60 2.70 30.97
N THR A 114 -8.62 2.83 31.84
CA THR A 114 -8.39 4.02 32.65
C THR A 114 -8.12 5.25 31.76
N LYS A 115 -8.49 6.44 32.25
CA LYS A 115 -8.23 7.73 31.57
C LYS A 115 -6.75 7.92 31.15
N PRO A 116 -5.73 7.65 31.99
CA PRO A 116 -4.34 7.82 31.58
C PRO A 116 -3.93 6.91 30.40
N THR A 117 -4.28 5.62 30.46
CA THR A 117 -4.00 4.68 29.37
C THR A 117 -4.76 5.03 28.09
N LYS A 118 -6.00 5.50 28.22
CA LYS A 118 -6.77 6.04 27.10
C LYS A 118 -6.09 7.25 26.44
N GLY A 119 -5.51 8.14 27.24
CA GLY A 119 -4.72 9.27 26.76
C GLY A 119 -3.50 8.80 25.95
N ALA A 120 -2.74 7.84 26.48
CA ALA A 120 -1.60 7.25 25.77
C ALA A 120 -2.02 6.54 24.47
N MET A 121 -3.10 5.76 24.49
CA MET A 121 -3.65 5.10 23.30
C MET A 121 -4.14 6.10 22.25
N LEU A 122 -4.76 7.20 22.68
CA LEU A 122 -5.19 8.27 21.78
C LEU A 122 -3.98 8.94 21.14
N LEU A 123 -2.94 9.26 21.92
CA LEU A 123 -1.70 9.83 21.40
C LEU A 123 -1.01 8.90 20.39
N PHE A 124 -0.88 7.61 20.71
CA PHE A 124 -0.39 6.60 19.78
C PHE A 124 -1.21 6.58 18.48
N THR A 125 -2.54 6.55 18.60
CA THR A 125 -3.44 6.54 17.44
C THR A 125 -3.26 7.79 16.58
N LEU A 126 -3.13 8.98 17.21
CA LEU A 126 -2.89 10.24 16.50
C LEU A 126 -1.55 10.23 15.76
N VAL A 127 -0.45 9.82 16.40
CA VAL A 127 0.88 9.71 15.75
C VAL A 127 0.82 8.81 14.52
N VAL A 128 0.17 7.64 14.64
CA VAL A 128 0.06 6.71 13.53
C VAL A 128 -0.84 7.25 12.42
N LEU A 129 -1.94 7.92 12.77
CA LEU A 129 -2.82 8.56 11.78
C LEU A 129 -2.13 9.73 11.06
N THR A 130 -1.31 10.51 11.76
CA THR A 130 -0.44 11.54 11.14
C THR A 130 0.47 10.91 10.09
N GLN A 131 1.09 9.77 10.41
CA GLN A 131 1.93 9.05 9.45
C GLN A 131 1.14 8.59 8.22
N CYS A 132 -0.05 8.03 8.43
CA CYS A 132 -0.91 7.58 7.34
C CYS A 132 -1.38 8.75 6.45
N LEU A 133 -1.52 9.95 7.01
CA LEU A 133 -1.93 11.15 6.29
C LEU A 133 -0.76 11.84 5.57
N LEU A 134 0.47 11.79 6.12
CA LEU A 134 1.67 12.30 5.45
C LEU A 134 2.09 11.43 4.26
N SER A 135 1.91 10.12 4.36
CA SER A 135 2.20 9.17 3.28
C SER A 135 0.98 8.30 2.97
N PRO A 136 -0.06 8.85 2.34
CA PRO A 136 -1.28 8.10 2.04
C PRO A 136 -1.06 7.05 0.96
N THR A 137 -1.79 5.94 1.08
CA THR A 137 -1.90 4.88 0.06
C THR A 137 -3.26 4.21 0.14
N TYR A 138 -3.78 3.74 -0.98
CA TYR A 138 -5.02 2.95 -1.00
C TYR A 138 -4.98 1.72 -0.08
N THR A 139 -3.82 1.10 0.15
CA THR A 139 -3.69 -0.03 1.08
C THR A 139 -3.84 0.35 2.55
N LYS A 140 -3.24 1.46 3.00
CA LYS A 140 -3.42 1.90 4.40
C LYS A 140 -4.89 2.19 4.66
N SER A 141 -5.52 2.98 3.80
CA SER A 141 -6.92 3.36 3.93
C SER A 141 -7.84 2.12 3.92
N ALA A 142 -7.60 1.19 3.00
CA ALA A 142 -8.38 -0.05 2.93
C ALA A 142 -8.23 -0.91 4.20
N LEU A 143 -7.01 -1.11 4.70
CA LEU A 143 -6.77 -1.94 5.88
C LEU A 143 -7.23 -1.27 7.18
N LEU A 144 -7.09 0.05 7.32
CA LEU A 144 -7.65 0.79 8.45
C LEU A 144 -9.18 0.64 8.49
N CYS A 145 -9.87 0.76 7.35
CA CYS A 145 -11.31 0.50 7.26
C CYS A 145 -11.66 -0.95 7.64
N LEU A 146 -10.95 -1.93 7.08
CA LEU A 146 -11.21 -3.35 7.34
C LEU A 146 -11.06 -3.69 8.83
N PHE A 147 -9.92 -3.34 9.43
CA PHE A 147 -9.65 -3.63 10.83
C PHE A 147 -10.54 -2.84 11.78
N SER A 148 -10.90 -1.59 11.45
CA SER A 148 -11.91 -0.85 12.21
C SER A 148 -13.25 -1.58 12.22
N SER A 149 -13.65 -2.14 11.07
CA SER A 149 -14.91 -2.90 10.95
C SER A 149 -14.96 -4.09 11.92
N PHE A 150 -13.83 -4.80 12.07
CA PHE A 150 -13.68 -5.93 12.97
C PHE A 150 -13.71 -5.52 14.45
N VAL A 151 -13.05 -4.42 14.82
CA VAL A 151 -13.05 -3.92 16.20
C VAL A 151 -14.43 -3.37 16.59
N VAL A 152 -15.12 -2.65 15.70
CA VAL A 152 -16.50 -2.19 15.92
C VAL A 152 -17.43 -3.36 16.19
N LEU A 153 -17.29 -4.47 15.45
CA LEU A 153 -18.06 -5.68 15.68
C LEU A 153 -17.87 -6.23 17.10
N LEU A 154 -16.63 -6.25 17.60
CA LEU A 154 -16.31 -6.71 18.95
C LEU A 154 -16.84 -5.78 20.04
N GLN A 155 -16.68 -4.46 19.91
CA GLN A 155 -17.18 -3.50 20.90
C GLN A 155 -18.71 -3.48 21.02
N SER A 156 -19.43 -3.89 19.97
CA SER A 156 -20.91 -3.98 19.99
C SER A 156 -21.49 -5.03 20.97
N GLN A 157 -20.65 -5.77 21.71
CA GLN A 157 -21.06 -6.67 22.81
C GLN A 157 -21.78 -5.95 23.95
N ASN A 158 -21.40 -4.70 24.25
CA ASN A 158 -21.72 -4.07 25.54
C ASN A 158 -22.93 -3.12 25.51
N ALA A 159 -23.51 -2.81 24.35
CA ALA A 159 -24.69 -1.94 24.24
C ALA A 159 -25.93 -2.72 23.79
N GLN A 160 -26.95 -2.74 24.65
CA GLN A 160 -28.28 -3.27 24.33
C GLN A 160 -29.05 -2.43 23.28
N THR A 161 -28.51 -1.28 22.83
CA THR A 161 -29.29 -0.21 22.18
C THR A 161 -28.82 0.26 20.79
N SER A 162 -27.71 -0.19 20.21
CA SER A 162 -27.32 0.23 18.84
C SER A 162 -28.02 -0.62 17.76
N LYS A 163 -29.33 -0.42 17.58
CA LYS A 163 -30.18 -1.32 16.76
C LYS A 163 -30.04 -1.20 15.24
N VAL A 164 -29.40 -0.16 14.66
CA VAL A 164 -29.26 -0.05 13.18
C VAL A 164 -27.92 0.56 12.73
N GLY A 165 -27.44 1.62 13.38
CA GLY A 165 -26.26 2.38 12.90
C GLY A 165 -24.92 1.62 12.91
N GLY A 166 -24.69 0.74 13.89
CA GLY A 166 -23.45 -0.03 13.97
C GLY A 166 -23.27 -1.05 12.85
N LYS A 167 -24.35 -1.68 12.38
CA LYS A 167 -24.28 -2.70 11.31
C LYS A 167 -23.96 -2.05 9.96
N SER A 168 -24.65 -0.96 9.64
CA SER A 168 -24.40 -0.20 8.42
C SER A 168 -22.99 0.36 8.37
N LEU A 169 -22.46 0.85 9.50
CA LEU A 169 -21.07 1.33 9.58
C LEU A 169 -20.06 0.23 9.27
N ILE A 170 -20.22 -0.98 9.83
CA ILE A 170 -19.31 -2.10 9.55
C ILE A 170 -19.36 -2.47 8.05
N ALA A 171 -20.57 -2.53 7.45
CA ALA A 171 -20.72 -2.79 6.02
C ALA A 171 -20.04 -1.72 5.16
N ILE A 172 -20.27 -0.43 5.46
CA ILE A 172 -19.66 0.70 4.75
C ILE A 172 -18.13 0.64 4.83
N LEU A 173 -17.56 0.41 6.03
CA LEU A 173 -16.11 0.29 6.19
C LEU A 173 -15.55 -0.89 5.40
N TYR A 174 -16.23 -2.04 5.43
CA TYR A 174 -15.80 -3.20 4.67
C TYR A 174 -15.86 -2.93 3.16
N TRP A 175 -16.93 -2.30 2.66
CA TRP A 175 -17.06 -1.94 1.25
C TRP A 175 -16.04 -0.90 0.80
N LEU A 176 -15.77 0.12 1.61
CA LEU A 176 -14.68 1.07 1.33
C LEU A 176 -13.34 0.34 1.23
N SER A 177 -13.07 -0.61 2.13
CA SER A 177 -11.87 -1.44 2.03
C SER A 177 -11.82 -2.23 0.72
N TYR A 178 -12.91 -2.93 0.40
CA TYR A 178 -13.04 -3.73 -0.81
C TYR A 178 -12.86 -2.89 -2.08
N PHE A 179 -13.49 -1.73 -2.17
CA PHE A 179 -13.41 -0.87 -3.33
C PHE A 179 -11.99 -0.41 -3.62
N TRP A 180 -11.24 -0.01 -2.58
CA TRP A 180 -9.85 0.41 -2.73
C TRP A 180 -8.87 -0.73 -3.02
N ARG A 181 -9.07 -1.92 -2.42
CA ARG A 181 -8.07 -3.00 -2.51
C ARG A 181 -8.65 -4.40 -2.37
N TRP A 182 -9.59 -4.75 -3.25
CA TRP A 182 -10.42 -5.96 -3.15
C TRP A 182 -9.65 -7.25 -2.83
N LYS A 183 -8.57 -7.59 -3.57
CA LYS A 183 -7.77 -8.80 -3.31
C LYS A 183 -7.18 -8.82 -1.90
N VAL A 184 -6.65 -7.69 -1.45
CA VAL A 184 -6.07 -7.57 -0.10
C VAL A 184 -7.17 -7.63 0.95
N THR A 185 -8.31 -6.98 0.74
CA THR A 185 -9.45 -7.06 1.67
C THR A 185 -9.93 -8.50 1.84
N LEU A 186 -10.05 -9.26 0.76
CA LEU A 186 -10.45 -10.67 0.81
C LEU A 186 -9.40 -11.52 1.55
N ILE A 187 -8.12 -11.39 1.23
CA ILE A 187 -7.03 -12.12 1.91
C ILE A 187 -6.99 -11.78 3.41
N PHE A 188 -7.05 -10.49 3.73
CA PHE A 188 -6.96 -10.00 5.10
C PHE A 188 -8.24 -10.20 5.91
N THR A 189 -9.31 -10.70 5.30
CA THR A 189 -10.49 -11.17 6.04
C THR A 189 -10.14 -12.34 6.97
N VAL A 190 -9.03 -13.07 6.73
CA VAL A 190 -8.49 -14.06 7.68
C VAL A 190 -8.21 -13.48 9.07
N PHE A 191 -7.92 -12.18 9.18
CA PHE A 191 -7.76 -11.49 10.47
C PHE A 191 -9.08 -11.38 11.25
N ALA A 192 -10.23 -11.72 10.66
CA ALA A 192 -11.46 -11.93 11.41
C ALA A 192 -11.41 -13.20 12.27
N PHE A 193 -10.48 -14.13 12.06
CA PHE A 193 -10.40 -15.36 12.86
C PHE A 193 -10.21 -15.09 14.37
N PRO A 194 -9.26 -14.25 14.82
CA PRO A 194 -9.21 -13.78 16.21
C PRO A 194 -10.55 -13.25 16.74
N VAL A 195 -11.30 -12.52 15.91
CA VAL A 195 -12.61 -11.96 16.27
C VAL A 195 -13.64 -13.08 16.46
N LEU A 196 -13.64 -14.11 15.61
CA LEU A 196 -14.52 -15.27 15.73
C LEU A 196 -14.31 -16.04 17.03
N LEU A 197 -13.07 -16.14 17.53
CA LEU A 197 -12.75 -16.80 18.80
C LEU A 197 -13.31 -16.05 20.02
N ILE A 198 -13.45 -14.73 19.90
CA ILE A 198 -13.93 -13.84 20.96
C ILE A 198 -15.44 -13.64 20.90
N ALA A 199 -16.01 -13.65 19.69
CA ALA A 199 -17.41 -13.33 19.44
C ALA A 199 -18.39 -14.27 20.15
N SER A 200 -19.46 -13.70 20.69
CA SER A 200 -20.61 -14.43 21.23
C SER A 200 -21.48 -15.01 20.11
N ASN A 201 -22.32 -16.01 20.40
CA ASN A 201 -23.23 -16.61 19.41
C ASN A 201 -24.13 -15.56 18.71
N ARG A 202 -24.63 -14.56 19.45
CA ARG A 202 -25.41 -13.46 18.86
C ARG A 202 -24.59 -12.61 17.90
N GLN A 203 -23.30 -12.40 18.17
CA GLN A 203 -22.41 -11.69 17.25
C GLN A 203 -22.04 -12.53 16.04
N LEU A 204 -21.83 -13.84 16.22
CA LEU A 204 -21.61 -14.75 15.12
C LEU A 204 -22.81 -14.70 14.17
N GLN A 205 -24.04 -14.75 14.67
CA GLN A 205 -25.25 -14.61 13.85
C GLN A 205 -25.33 -13.26 13.14
N ARG A 206 -25.01 -12.15 13.83
CA ARG A 206 -24.95 -10.81 13.22
C ARG A 206 -23.86 -10.72 12.14
N LEU A 207 -22.71 -11.33 12.39
CA LEU A 207 -21.62 -11.42 11.44
C LEU A 207 -22.03 -12.24 10.23
N THR A 208 -22.78 -13.34 10.39
CA THR A 208 -23.26 -14.12 9.25
C THR A 208 -24.18 -13.29 8.36
N ILE A 209 -25.13 -12.56 8.95
CA ILE A 209 -26.04 -11.66 8.20
C ILE A 209 -25.24 -10.55 7.51
N LEU A 210 -24.29 -9.96 8.23
CA LEU A 210 -23.44 -8.90 7.68
C LEU A 210 -22.57 -9.42 6.53
N LEU A 211 -21.98 -10.61 6.66
CA LEU A 211 -21.22 -11.27 5.61
C LEU A 211 -22.10 -11.55 4.40
N ALA A 212 -23.35 -11.95 4.59
CA ALA A 212 -24.30 -12.11 3.47
C ALA A 212 -24.58 -10.78 2.75
N VAL A 213 -24.79 -9.68 3.51
CA VAL A 213 -24.97 -8.33 2.95
C VAL A 213 -23.71 -7.84 2.23
N ILE A 214 -22.53 -8.17 2.74
CA ILE A 214 -21.25 -7.82 2.12
C ILE A 214 -20.99 -8.66 0.86
N ALA A 215 -21.29 -9.96 0.90
CA ALA A 215 -21.02 -10.90 -0.18
C ALA A 215 -21.83 -10.58 -1.44
N GLY A 216 -23.07 -10.13 -1.31
CA GLY A 216 -23.92 -9.79 -2.47
C GLY A 216 -23.26 -8.80 -3.43
N PRO A 217 -22.91 -7.58 -2.99
CA PRO A 217 -22.22 -6.60 -3.84
C PRO A 217 -20.85 -7.05 -4.33
N ILE A 218 -20.10 -7.84 -3.55
CA ILE A 218 -18.83 -8.42 -4.01
C ILE A 218 -19.08 -9.37 -5.18
N VAL A 219 -20.07 -10.26 -5.06
CA VAL A 219 -20.44 -11.19 -6.12
C VAL A 219 -20.90 -10.42 -7.36
N LEU A 220 -21.73 -9.37 -7.19
CA LEU A 220 -22.17 -8.55 -8.31
C LEU A 220 -21.02 -7.82 -9.00
N ASP A 221 -20.10 -7.22 -8.23
CA ASP A 221 -18.90 -6.57 -8.77
C ASP A 221 -17.99 -7.57 -9.50
N GLN A 222 -17.80 -8.77 -8.97
CA GLN A 222 -17.01 -9.82 -9.61
C GLN A 222 -17.69 -10.40 -10.85
N LEU A 223 -19.02 -10.58 -10.84
CA LEU A 223 -19.79 -10.98 -12.03
C LEU A 223 -19.69 -9.93 -13.12
N TRP A 224 -19.85 -8.65 -12.76
CA TRP A 224 -19.65 -7.53 -13.69
C TRP A 224 -18.22 -7.52 -14.24
N SER A 225 -17.21 -7.64 -13.37
CA SER A 225 -15.79 -7.73 -13.74
C SER A 225 -15.54 -8.86 -14.74
N SER A 226 -16.07 -10.06 -14.46
CA SER A 226 -15.94 -11.22 -15.35
C SER A 226 -16.64 -11.03 -16.70
N SER A 227 -17.71 -10.23 -16.76
CA SER A 227 -18.41 -9.94 -18.02
C SER A 227 -17.66 -8.96 -18.91
N LEU A 228 -16.77 -8.14 -18.33
CA LEU A 228 -15.88 -7.22 -19.04
C LEU A 228 -14.53 -7.85 -19.39
N GLU A 229 -14.25 -9.05 -18.87
CA GLU A 229 -12.94 -9.68 -19.00
C GLU A 229 -12.74 -10.22 -20.42
N THR A 230 -11.70 -9.71 -21.10
CA THR A 230 -11.25 -10.20 -22.40
C THR A 230 -10.21 -11.32 -22.22
N ASP A 231 -9.96 -12.11 -23.27
CA ASP A 231 -8.89 -13.11 -23.24
C ASP A 231 -7.51 -12.49 -22.99
N SER A 232 -7.24 -11.31 -23.56
CA SER A 232 -6.03 -10.52 -23.28
C SER A 232 -5.92 -10.10 -21.81
N SER A 233 -7.05 -9.82 -21.14
CA SER A 233 -7.08 -9.50 -19.71
C SER A 233 -6.71 -10.71 -18.85
N ARG A 234 -7.17 -11.92 -19.23
CA ARG A 234 -6.82 -13.16 -18.53
C ARG A 234 -5.35 -13.51 -18.64
N GLU A 235 -4.79 -13.42 -19.86
CA GLU A 235 -3.36 -13.63 -20.09
C GLU A 235 -2.50 -12.65 -19.29
N PHE A 236 -2.94 -11.39 -19.24
CA PHE A 236 -2.29 -10.37 -18.40
C PHE A 236 -2.36 -10.73 -16.92
N LEU A 237 -3.51 -11.15 -16.39
CA LEU A 237 -3.65 -11.50 -14.98
C LEU A 237 -2.76 -12.69 -14.58
N GLU A 238 -2.65 -13.71 -15.44
CA GLU A 238 -1.74 -14.84 -15.26
C GLU A 238 -0.28 -14.37 -15.22
N PHE A 239 0.13 -13.55 -16.19
CA PHE A 239 1.46 -12.95 -16.22
C PHE A 239 1.72 -12.10 -14.98
N TYR A 240 0.77 -11.26 -14.59
CA TYR A 240 0.86 -10.38 -13.44
C TYR A 240 1.05 -11.16 -12.13
N GLU A 241 0.36 -12.30 -11.97
CA GLU A 241 0.55 -13.17 -10.81
C GLU A 241 1.96 -13.75 -10.76
N LEU A 242 2.46 -14.31 -11.87
CA LEU A 242 3.82 -14.84 -11.96
C LEU A 242 4.88 -13.76 -11.72
N ARG A 243 4.69 -12.57 -12.31
CA ARG A 243 5.51 -11.39 -12.06
C ARG A 243 5.51 -11.04 -10.57
N SER A 244 4.36 -10.97 -9.91
CA SER A 244 4.30 -10.68 -8.47
C SER A 244 5.05 -11.74 -7.65
N ARG A 245 4.98 -13.02 -8.03
CA ARG A 245 5.74 -14.11 -7.38
C ARG A 245 7.25 -13.95 -7.60
N PHE A 246 7.66 -13.49 -8.78
CA PHE A 246 9.06 -13.25 -9.09
C PHE A 246 9.60 -12.05 -8.32
N PHE A 247 8.97 -10.88 -8.40
CA PHE A 247 9.49 -9.65 -7.79
C PHE A 247 9.23 -9.56 -6.28
N ASP A 248 8.03 -9.91 -5.84
CA ASP A 248 7.56 -9.59 -4.50
C ASP A 248 7.66 -10.76 -3.51
N ARG A 249 7.92 -11.98 -3.98
CA ARG A 249 7.95 -13.18 -3.13
C ARG A 249 9.34 -13.83 -3.08
N PRO A 250 9.60 -14.61 -2.01
CA PRO A 250 10.85 -15.35 -1.84
C PRO A 250 11.22 -16.27 -3.00
N GLY A 251 10.21 -16.83 -3.67
CA GLY A 251 10.42 -17.79 -4.76
C GLY A 251 11.15 -17.20 -5.97
N GLY A 252 11.10 -15.89 -6.17
CA GLY A 252 11.90 -15.26 -7.23
C GLY A 252 13.31 -14.85 -6.81
N ALA A 253 13.59 -14.76 -5.50
CA ALA A 253 14.86 -14.23 -5.00
C ALA A 253 16.06 -15.07 -5.49
N ALA A 254 17.22 -14.42 -5.59
CA ALA A 254 18.43 -15.04 -6.09
C ALA A 254 18.80 -16.22 -5.18
N SER A 255 18.96 -17.39 -5.79
CA SER A 255 19.53 -18.56 -5.13
C SER A 255 21.05 -18.53 -5.21
N GLU A 256 21.72 -19.32 -4.36
CA GLU A 256 23.15 -19.62 -4.52
C GLU A 256 23.43 -20.28 -5.89
N SER A 257 22.43 -20.94 -6.46
CA SER A 257 22.47 -21.58 -7.78
C SER A 257 21.91 -20.68 -8.90
N LEU A 258 21.85 -19.36 -8.73
CA LEU A 258 21.25 -18.44 -9.72
C LEU A 258 21.83 -18.64 -11.13
N SER A 259 23.13 -18.90 -11.25
CA SER A 259 23.77 -19.13 -12.56
C SER A 259 23.25 -20.38 -13.26
N ILE A 260 23.01 -21.45 -12.52
CA ILE A 260 22.44 -22.70 -13.03
C ILE A 260 20.97 -22.49 -13.40
N VAL A 261 20.20 -21.83 -12.53
CA VAL A 261 18.78 -21.54 -12.77
C VAL A 261 18.61 -20.65 -14.01
N ALA A 262 19.39 -19.57 -14.10
CA ALA A 262 19.33 -18.63 -15.23
C ALA A 262 19.72 -19.32 -16.55
N SER A 263 20.83 -20.07 -16.57
CA SER A 263 21.27 -20.76 -17.79
C SER A 263 20.26 -21.80 -18.30
N ARG A 264 19.55 -22.51 -17.41
CA ARG A 264 18.51 -23.49 -17.80
C ARG A 264 17.32 -22.89 -18.53
N ILE A 265 17.00 -21.62 -18.25
CA ILE A 265 15.93 -20.89 -18.94
C ILE A 265 16.47 -19.96 -20.04
N GLY A 266 17.76 -20.11 -20.36
CA GLY A 266 18.45 -19.31 -21.38
C GLY A 266 18.73 -17.86 -20.96
N TRP A 267 18.60 -17.51 -19.69
CA TRP A 267 18.97 -16.19 -19.16
C TRP A 267 20.45 -16.15 -18.78
N HIS A 268 21.07 -15.00 -18.96
CA HIS A 268 22.34 -14.70 -18.32
C HIS A 268 22.09 -14.28 -16.85
N PRO A 269 23.00 -14.56 -15.90
CA PRO A 269 22.86 -14.09 -14.51
C PRO A 269 22.70 -12.57 -14.38
N ASP A 270 23.35 -11.81 -15.25
CA ASP A 270 23.19 -10.35 -15.31
C ASP A 270 21.79 -9.94 -15.79
N ASP A 271 21.15 -10.74 -16.66
CA ASP A 271 19.79 -10.47 -17.14
C ASP A 271 18.82 -10.50 -15.97
N TYR A 272 19.00 -11.44 -15.04
CA TYR A 272 18.21 -11.49 -13.81
C TYR A 272 18.34 -10.20 -12.99
N GLN A 273 19.56 -9.64 -12.87
CA GLN A 273 19.78 -8.41 -12.10
C GLN A 273 19.10 -7.21 -12.76
N VAL A 274 19.18 -7.10 -14.09
CA VAL A 274 18.47 -6.05 -14.83
C VAL A 274 16.96 -6.25 -14.69
N ILE A 275 16.43 -7.40 -15.09
CA ILE A 275 14.99 -7.69 -15.03
C ILE A 275 14.43 -7.44 -13.63
N ARG A 276 15.09 -7.94 -12.57
CA ARG A 276 14.57 -7.84 -11.20
C ARG A 276 14.74 -6.46 -10.57
N ASN A 277 15.89 -5.81 -10.76
CA ASN A 277 16.17 -4.57 -10.04
C ASN A 277 15.68 -3.34 -10.81
N THR A 278 15.59 -3.41 -12.14
CA THR A 278 15.14 -2.30 -12.98
C THR A 278 13.73 -2.50 -13.53
N PHE A 279 13.13 -3.70 -13.39
CA PHE A 279 11.82 -4.06 -13.94
C PHE A 279 11.74 -3.84 -15.47
N LEU A 280 12.78 -4.24 -16.20
CA LEU A 280 12.76 -4.28 -17.66
C LEU A 280 11.85 -5.39 -18.18
N LEU A 281 10.53 -5.18 -18.13
CA LEU A 281 9.53 -6.18 -18.53
C LEU A 281 9.07 -6.02 -19.98
N HIS A 282 9.54 -4.98 -20.69
CA HIS A 282 9.16 -4.71 -22.07
C HIS A 282 9.66 -5.77 -23.06
N ASP A 283 10.71 -6.51 -22.73
CA ASP A 283 11.20 -7.63 -23.54
C ASP A 283 10.35 -8.88 -23.31
N GLU A 284 9.18 -8.91 -23.96
CA GLU A 284 8.19 -9.97 -23.83
C GLU A 284 8.71 -11.36 -24.24
N GLN A 285 9.79 -11.44 -25.02
CA GLN A 285 10.41 -12.73 -25.37
C GLN A 285 11.19 -13.31 -24.18
N ARG A 286 11.97 -12.47 -23.47
CA ARG A 286 12.73 -12.90 -22.29
C ARG A 286 11.89 -12.96 -21.04
N VAL A 287 10.95 -12.04 -20.88
CA VAL A 287 10.07 -11.90 -19.71
C VAL A 287 8.63 -12.22 -20.13
N SER A 288 8.40 -13.48 -20.47
CA SER A 288 7.09 -14.03 -20.81
C SER A 288 6.47 -14.77 -19.61
N THR A 289 5.19 -15.12 -19.74
CA THR A 289 4.50 -16.01 -18.79
C THR A 289 5.26 -17.33 -18.64
N GLN A 290 5.75 -17.87 -19.75
CA GLN A 290 6.49 -19.13 -19.76
C GLN A 290 7.86 -19.01 -19.08
N SER A 291 8.64 -17.97 -19.38
CA SER A 291 9.98 -17.82 -18.82
C SER A 291 9.93 -17.55 -17.31
N LEU A 292 8.99 -16.72 -16.84
CA LEU A 292 8.80 -16.48 -15.41
C LEU A 292 8.37 -17.74 -14.67
N ARG A 293 7.48 -18.55 -15.26
CA ARG A 293 7.07 -19.84 -14.68
C ARG A 293 8.27 -20.78 -14.59
N GLN A 294 9.02 -20.95 -15.67
CA GLN A 294 10.22 -21.79 -15.70
C GLN A 294 11.26 -21.33 -14.68
N PHE A 295 11.52 -20.02 -14.57
CA PHE A 295 12.43 -19.48 -13.55
C PHE A 295 11.97 -19.88 -12.14
N LEU A 296 10.70 -19.62 -11.82
CA LEU A 296 10.16 -19.89 -10.49
C LEU A 296 10.20 -21.38 -10.14
N ASP A 297 9.93 -22.25 -11.10
CA ASP A 297 9.96 -23.71 -10.90
C ASP A 297 11.39 -24.22 -10.73
N GLU A 298 12.34 -23.78 -11.58
CA GLU A 298 13.75 -24.15 -11.45
C GLU A 298 14.38 -23.58 -10.17
N ASN A 299 14.04 -22.34 -9.81
CA ASN A 299 14.52 -21.74 -8.58
C ASN A 299 13.94 -22.43 -7.34
N ALA A 300 12.68 -22.88 -7.40
CA ALA A 300 12.09 -23.67 -6.30
C ALA A 300 12.76 -25.03 -6.12
N LYS A 301 13.15 -25.70 -7.21
CA LYS A 301 13.93 -26.95 -7.16
C LYS A 301 15.33 -26.74 -6.60
N ALA A 302 15.98 -25.63 -6.96
CA ALA A 302 17.32 -25.29 -6.50
C ALA A 302 17.33 -24.79 -5.03
N ASN A 303 16.28 -24.08 -4.61
CA ASN A 303 16.11 -23.57 -3.26
C ASN A 303 15.28 -24.53 -2.39
N THR A 304 15.81 -25.71 -2.09
CA THR A 304 15.23 -26.56 -1.04
C THR A 304 15.55 -25.96 0.34
N GLY A 305 14.77 -24.96 0.76
CA GLY A 305 14.63 -24.60 2.17
C GLY A 305 15.76 -23.80 2.83
N SER A 306 16.26 -22.72 2.21
CA SER A 306 17.15 -21.79 2.92
C SER A 306 16.39 -21.02 4.02
N PHE A 307 16.34 -21.64 5.21
CA PHE A 307 15.78 -21.07 6.43
C PHE A 307 16.49 -19.76 6.80
N SER A 308 17.80 -19.66 6.55
CA SER A 308 18.61 -18.45 6.78
C SER A 308 18.14 -17.25 5.97
N ALA A 309 17.88 -17.42 4.67
CA ALA A 309 17.34 -16.36 3.81
C ALA A 309 15.96 -15.88 4.26
N SER A 310 15.17 -16.78 4.86
CA SER A 310 13.85 -16.46 5.40
C SER A 310 13.93 -15.68 6.71
N ILE A 311 14.89 -16.03 7.58
CA ILE A 311 15.18 -15.26 8.80
C ILE A 311 15.70 -13.87 8.44
N GLN A 312 16.64 -13.76 7.51
CA GLN A 312 17.21 -12.46 7.12
C GLN A 312 16.12 -11.51 6.62
N ARG A 313 15.17 -12.01 5.81
CA ARG A 313 14.00 -11.24 5.37
C ARG A 313 13.11 -10.80 6.54
N ALA A 314 12.83 -11.68 7.49
CA ALA A 314 12.07 -11.33 8.67
C ALA A 314 12.78 -10.23 9.49
N ILE A 315 14.10 -10.31 9.66
CA ILE A 315 14.91 -9.30 10.35
C ILE A 315 14.87 -7.97 9.60
N SER A 316 15.06 -7.97 8.28
CA SER A 316 14.95 -6.77 7.45
C SER A 316 13.56 -6.12 7.59
N ALA A 317 12.49 -6.93 7.53
CA ALA A 317 11.13 -6.45 7.71
C ALA A 317 10.90 -5.85 9.12
N LEU A 318 11.46 -6.45 10.18
CA LEU A 318 11.41 -5.87 11.53
C LEU A 318 12.16 -4.53 11.59
N GLY A 319 13.31 -4.43 10.93
CA GLY A 319 14.11 -3.20 10.83
C GLY A 319 13.35 -2.06 10.13
N GLU A 320 12.72 -2.35 8.99
CA GLU A 320 11.88 -1.40 8.24
C GLU A 320 10.68 -0.89 9.05
N ASN A 321 10.17 -1.71 9.97
CA ASN A 321 8.98 -1.41 10.78
C ASN A 321 9.31 -1.06 12.25
N LYS A 322 10.58 -0.80 12.58
CA LYS A 322 11.06 -0.64 13.96
C LYS A 322 10.26 0.38 14.79
N ALA A 323 9.94 1.54 14.21
CA ALA A 323 9.28 2.63 14.92
C ALA A 323 7.86 2.23 15.32
N ILE A 324 7.05 1.74 14.37
CA ILE A 324 5.67 1.31 14.65
C ILE A 324 5.62 0.11 15.60
N LEU A 325 6.56 -0.84 15.47
CA LEU A 325 6.64 -1.98 16.38
C LEU A 325 6.96 -1.55 17.81
N LEU A 326 7.93 -0.66 18.00
CA LEU A 326 8.27 -0.11 19.30
C LEU A 326 7.07 0.58 19.95
N LEU A 327 6.40 1.47 19.20
CA LEU A 327 5.20 2.16 19.67
C LEU A 327 4.06 1.18 20.06
N ALA A 328 3.82 0.17 19.22
CA ALA A 328 2.79 -0.83 19.47
C ALA A 328 3.11 -1.71 20.70
N ILE A 329 4.39 -2.08 20.89
CA ILE A 329 4.85 -2.81 22.07
C ILE A 329 4.69 -1.95 23.32
N THR A 330 5.08 -0.67 23.28
CA THR A 330 4.92 0.26 24.41
C THR A 330 3.46 0.33 24.87
N ILE A 331 2.52 0.54 23.94
CA ILE A 331 1.10 0.55 24.26
C ILE A 331 0.60 -0.83 24.69
N GLY A 332 1.05 -1.90 24.02
CA GLY A 332 0.69 -3.27 24.38
C GLY A 332 1.05 -3.61 25.82
N ILE A 333 2.26 -3.26 26.27
CA ILE A 333 2.70 -3.43 27.66
C ILE A 333 1.82 -2.62 28.61
N LEU A 334 1.51 -1.37 28.28
CA LEU A 334 0.64 -0.52 29.11
C LEU A 334 -0.77 -1.13 29.26
N VAL A 335 -1.36 -1.61 28.17
CA VAL A 335 -2.67 -2.27 28.19
C VAL A 335 -2.63 -3.57 28.99
N VAL A 336 -1.61 -4.41 28.77
CA VAL A 336 -1.48 -5.69 29.47
C VAL A 336 -1.26 -5.48 30.97
N THR A 337 -0.44 -4.51 31.37
CA THR A 337 -0.21 -4.19 32.79
C THR A 337 -1.46 -3.66 33.47
N GLU A 338 -2.26 -2.82 32.79
CA GLU A 338 -3.55 -2.37 33.31
C GLU A 338 -4.54 -3.53 33.49
N ARG A 339 -4.61 -4.44 32.51
CA ARG A 339 -5.54 -5.57 32.48
C ARG A 339 -5.04 -6.81 33.25
N LEU A 340 -3.81 -6.79 33.76
CA LEU A 340 -3.19 -7.92 34.45
C LEU A 340 -4.06 -8.50 35.59
N PRO A 341 -4.70 -7.70 36.46
CA PRO A 341 -5.56 -8.24 37.52
C PRO A 341 -6.76 -9.02 36.96
N ASP A 342 -7.31 -8.56 35.83
CA ASP A 342 -8.45 -9.21 35.17
C ASP A 342 -8.00 -10.53 34.52
N PHE A 343 -6.81 -10.55 33.91
CA PHE A 343 -6.21 -11.77 33.38
C PHE A 343 -5.95 -12.82 34.45
N VAL A 344 -5.47 -12.42 35.64
CA VAL A 344 -5.23 -13.34 36.75
C VAL A 344 -6.54 -13.97 37.22
N LYS A 345 -7.60 -13.16 37.35
CA LYS A 345 -8.94 -13.58 37.79
C LYS A 345 -9.76 -14.28 36.70
N ALA A 346 -9.34 -14.22 35.44
CA ALA A 346 -10.04 -14.86 34.33
C ALA A 346 -10.12 -16.38 34.51
N SER A 347 -11.24 -16.94 34.06
CA SER A 347 -11.47 -18.38 34.02
C SER A 347 -10.45 -19.08 33.11
N SER A 348 -10.21 -20.38 33.33
CA SER A 348 -9.33 -21.18 32.47
C SER A 348 -9.75 -21.08 30.99
N ARG A 349 -11.06 -21.09 30.72
CA ARG A 349 -11.62 -20.92 29.37
C ARG A 349 -11.27 -19.58 28.73
N GLU A 350 -11.36 -18.48 29.46
CA GLU A 350 -10.99 -17.14 28.96
C GLU A 350 -9.49 -17.02 28.70
N LYS A 351 -8.66 -17.61 29.57
CA LYS A 351 -7.20 -17.70 29.38
C LYS A 351 -6.84 -18.48 28.12
N THR A 352 -7.48 -19.64 27.90
CA THR A 352 -7.29 -20.42 26.66
C THR A 352 -7.73 -19.64 25.43
N LYS A 353 -8.88 -18.95 25.46
CA LYS A 353 -9.33 -18.12 24.34
C LYS A 353 -8.33 -17.01 24.02
N LEU A 354 -7.82 -16.31 25.04
CA LEU A 354 -6.79 -15.30 24.87
C LEU A 354 -5.53 -15.89 24.25
N ALA A 355 -5.06 -17.03 24.76
CA ALA A 355 -3.90 -17.71 24.20
C ALA A 355 -4.11 -18.06 22.72
N CYS A 356 -5.28 -18.60 22.35
CA CYS A 356 -5.61 -18.88 20.95
C CYS A 356 -5.62 -17.60 20.09
N VAL A 357 -6.15 -16.49 20.59
CA VAL A 357 -6.13 -15.19 19.90
C VAL A 357 -4.70 -14.69 19.68
N LEU A 358 -3.85 -14.76 20.71
CA LEU A 358 -2.46 -14.34 20.62
C LEU A 358 -1.67 -15.24 19.67
N VAL A 359 -1.86 -16.56 19.71
CA VAL A 359 -1.24 -17.52 18.78
C VAL A 359 -1.71 -17.26 17.35
N ALA A 360 -3.00 -16.98 17.13
CA ALA A 360 -3.52 -16.65 15.81
C ALA A 360 -2.90 -15.34 15.28
N LEU A 361 -2.83 -14.29 16.08
CA LEU A 361 -2.19 -13.03 15.71
C LEU A 361 -0.69 -13.22 15.42
N ALA A 362 0.03 -13.94 16.28
CA ALA A 362 1.44 -14.25 16.10
C ALA A 362 1.69 -15.08 14.82
N GLY A 363 0.84 -16.07 14.54
CA GLY A 363 0.93 -16.88 13.33
C GLY A 363 0.72 -16.07 12.05
N ILE A 364 -0.28 -15.18 12.04
CA ILE A 364 -0.53 -14.31 10.87
C ILE A 364 0.59 -13.27 10.71
N ILE A 365 1.08 -12.66 11.79
CA ILE A 365 2.21 -11.72 11.73
C ILE A 365 3.48 -12.44 11.27
N GLY A 366 3.75 -13.65 11.78
CA GLY A 366 4.89 -14.47 11.36
C GLY A 366 4.81 -14.85 9.87
N PHE A 367 3.62 -15.17 9.37
CA PHE A 367 3.38 -15.38 7.95
C PHE A 367 3.70 -14.12 7.12
N LEU A 368 3.28 -12.94 7.57
CA LEU A 368 3.57 -11.69 6.87
C LEU A 368 5.05 -11.31 6.91
N LEU A 369 5.74 -11.55 8.02
CA LEU A 369 7.19 -11.38 8.13
C LEU A 369 7.96 -12.29 7.16
N TYR A 370 7.46 -13.52 6.94
CA TYR A 370 8.05 -14.45 5.98
C TYR A 370 7.81 -14.02 4.52
N PHE A 371 6.58 -13.60 4.19
CA PHE A 371 6.21 -13.23 2.82
C PHE A 371 6.66 -11.82 2.46
N ARG A 372 6.08 -10.80 3.10
CA ARG A 372 6.35 -9.38 2.87
C ARG A 372 5.58 -8.51 3.87
N MET A 373 6.24 -7.99 4.90
CA MET A 373 5.64 -7.04 5.85
C MET A 373 6.19 -5.63 5.60
N VAL A 374 5.52 -4.91 4.70
CA VAL A 374 5.84 -3.50 4.37
C VAL A 374 5.15 -2.53 5.34
N PRO A 375 5.67 -1.29 5.52
CA PRO A 375 5.11 -0.29 6.43
C PRO A 375 3.60 -0.04 6.28
N ARG A 376 3.12 0.13 5.04
CA ARG A 376 1.69 0.29 4.72
C ARG A 376 0.77 -0.86 5.16
N ILE A 377 1.32 -2.04 5.44
CA ILE A 377 0.59 -3.19 6.01
C ILE A 377 0.81 -3.29 7.52
N ALA A 378 2.06 -3.12 7.98
CA ALA A 378 2.42 -3.22 9.39
C ALA A 378 1.66 -2.22 10.28
N ILE A 379 1.48 -1.00 9.78
CA ILE A 379 0.85 0.09 10.52
C ILE A 379 -0.61 -0.21 10.90
N PRO A 380 -1.51 -0.52 9.94
CA PRO A 380 -2.88 -0.93 10.28
C PRO A 380 -2.94 -2.17 11.19
N ILE A 381 -2.05 -3.16 10.98
CA ILE A 381 -2.01 -4.37 11.82
C ILE A 381 -1.62 -4.05 13.26
N ALA A 382 -0.66 -3.15 13.47
CA ALA A 382 -0.20 -2.76 14.79
C ALA A 382 -1.34 -2.15 15.62
N ILE A 383 -2.09 -1.20 15.02
CA ILE A 383 -3.30 -0.63 15.66
C ILE A 383 -4.32 -1.73 15.93
N TYR A 384 -4.61 -2.58 14.94
CA TYR A 384 -5.59 -3.66 15.08
C TYR A 384 -5.26 -4.63 16.22
N THR A 385 -4.00 -5.05 16.31
CA THR A 385 -3.49 -5.98 17.32
C THR A 385 -3.67 -5.40 18.72
N VAL A 386 -3.26 -4.15 18.91
CA VAL A 386 -3.43 -3.44 20.17
C VAL A 386 -4.92 -3.35 20.54
N LEU A 387 -5.77 -2.93 19.59
CA LEU A 387 -7.20 -2.76 19.85
C LEU A 387 -7.92 -4.07 20.20
N ILE A 388 -7.60 -5.19 19.54
CA ILE A 388 -8.18 -6.50 19.89
C ILE A 388 -7.82 -6.88 21.32
N VAL A 389 -6.54 -6.76 21.68
CA VAL A 389 -6.08 -7.10 23.03
C VAL A 389 -6.78 -6.24 24.07
N THR A 390 -7.00 -4.94 23.79
CA THR A 390 -7.72 -4.05 24.70
C THR A 390 -9.21 -4.34 24.80
N VAL A 391 -9.87 -4.74 23.71
CA VAL A 391 -11.33 -5.01 23.66
C VAL A 391 -11.67 -6.42 24.16
N PHE A 392 -10.67 -7.32 24.30
CA PHE A 392 -10.90 -8.68 24.78
C PHE A 392 -11.72 -8.68 26.10
N PRO A 393 -12.84 -9.43 26.15
CA PRO A 393 -13.74 -9.42 27.29
C PRO A 393 -13.10 -10.16 28.47
N LEU A 394 -12.56 -9.39 29.41
CA LEU A 394 -12.15 -9.85 30.74
C LEU A 394 -13.08 -9.16 31.74
N GLY A 395 -13.41 -9.86 32.82
CA GLY A 395 -14.39 -9.44 33.83
C GLY A 395 -14.43 -7.92 34.09
N GLN A 396 -15.64 -7.35 34.11
CA GLN A 396 -15.82 -5.90 34.18
C GLN A 396 -15.29 -5.33 35.50
N ARG A 397 -14.26 -4.47 35.40
CA ARG A 397 -13.90 -3.55 36.48
C ARG A 397 -14.67 -2.24 36.28
N GLN A 398 -15.27 -1.74 37.36
CA GLN A 398 -15.80 -0.38 37.41
C GLN A 398 -14.66 0.62 37.19
N ASN A 399 -15.01 1.73 36.55
CA ASN A 399 -14.12 2.79 36.10
C ASN A 399 -13.46 3.50 37.30
N THR A 400 -12.45 2.90 37.91
CA THR A 400 -11.69 3.50 39.01
C THR A 400 -10.64 4.45 38.44
N SER A 401 -10.44 5.60 39.08
CA SER A 401 -9.28 6.46 38.78
C SER A 401 -8.01 5.62 38.86
N GLY A 402 -7.22 5.59 37.78
CA GLY A 402 -6.04 4.74 37.68
C GLY A 402 -5.09 4.98 38.86
N SER A 403 -4.43 3.92 39.33
CA SER A 403 -3.48 4.02 40.43
C SER A 403 -2.32 4.97 40.07
N ALA A 404 -1.63 5.52 41.07
CA ALA A 404 -0.46 6.38 40.84
C ALA A 404 0.59 5.70 39.93
N LEU A 405 0.77 4.39 40.10
CA LEU A 405 1.64 3.57 39.26
C LEU A 405 1.16 3.51 37.80
N GLN A 406 -0.15 3.38 37.55
CA GLN A 406 -0.72 3.38 36.19
C GLN A 406 -0.58 4.75 35.53
N GLN A 407 -0.74 5.84 36.29
CA GLN A 407 -0.50 7.19 35.79
C GLN A 407 0.96 7.39 35.40
N LEU A 408 1.89 6.88 36.20
CA LEU A 408 3.32 6.90 35.89
C LEU A 408 3.64 6.10 34.62
N PHE A 409 3.16 4.86 34.49
CA PHE A 409 3.39 4.06 33.28
C PHE A 409 2.79 4.70 32.04
N ALA A 410 1.59 5.27 32.13
CA ALA A 410 0.98 5.98 31.02
C ALA A 410 1.77 7.25 30.65
N ALA A 411 2.29 8.00 31.63
CA ALA A 411 3.14 9.16 31.37
C ALA A 411 4.45 8.75 30.68
N VAL A 412 5.11 7.68 31.14
CA VAL A 412 6.29 7.11 30.49
C VAL A 412 5.96 6.65 29.07
N ALA A 413 4.83 5.98 28.87
CA ALA A 413 4.37 5.58 27.54
C ALA A 413 4.15 6.80 26.63
N CYS A 414 3.49 7.85 27.10
CA CYS A 414 3.32 9.09 26.35
C CYS A 414 4.67 9.71 25.96
N LEU A 415 5.62 9.78 26.89
CA LEU A 415 6.97 10.29 26.62
C LEU A 415 7.69 9.45 25.56
N LEU A 416 7.62 8.12 25.65
CA LEU A 416 8.19 7.23 24.65
C LEU A 416 7.51 7.38 23.29
N ILE A 417 6.18 7.54 23.26
CA ILE A 417 5.43 7.75 22.02
C ILE A 417 5.84 9.06 21.36
N LEU A 418 6.06 10.13 22.12
CA LEU A 418 6.56 11.39 21.58
C LEU A 418 8.02 11.26 21.14
N PHE A 419 8.86 10.63 21.95
CA PHE A 419 10.29 10.45 21.68
C PHE A 419 10.56 9.62 20.42
N VAL A 420 9.73 8.63 20.12
CA VAL A 420 9.84 7.79 18.90
C VAL A 420 8.99 8.34 17.77
N GLY A 421 7.77 8.78 18.07
CA GLY A 421 6.77 9.18 17.09
C GLY A 421 7.07 10.51 16.41
N VAL A 422 7.57 11.51 17.15
CA VAL A 422 7.91 12.81 16.55
C VAL A 422 9.07 12.69 15.57
N PRO A 423 10.23 12.08 15.91
CA PRO A 423 11.30 11.89 14.94
C PRO A 423 10.89 11.07 13.72
N TRP A 424 10.02 10.08 13.91
CA TRP A 424 9.51 9.27 12.80
C TRP A 424 8.62 10.09 11.85
N ILE A 425 7.77 10.97 12.38
CA ILE A 425 6.95 11.90 11.59
C ILE A 425 7.83 12.91 10.86
N THR A 426 8.86 13.46 11.52
CA THR A 426 9.76 14.45 10.90
C THR A 426 10.58 13.81 9.78
N GLU A 427 11.13 12.60 9.98
CA GLU A 427 11.87 11.87 8.95
C GLU A 427 11.04 11.67 7.66
N ILE A 428 9.76 11.34 7.82
CA ILE A 428 8.83 11.19 6.69
C ILE A 428 8.56 12.54 6.02
N ASN A 429 8.34 13.57 6.82
CA ASN A 429 8.10 14.91 6.29
C ASN A 429 9.31 15.45 5.50
N ASP A 430 10.53 15.21 5.99
CA ASP A 430 11.77 15.59 5.34
C ASP A 430 11.94 14.80 4.02
N THR A 431 11.71 13.48 4.06
CA THR A 431 11.72 12.62 2.88
C THR A 431 10.72 13.12 1.82
N ASN A 432 9.50 13.43 2.23
CA ASN A 432 8.47 13.96 1.34
C ASN A 432 8.84 15.35 0.79
N SER A 433 9.49 16.20 1.59
CA SER A 433 9.99 17.51 1.15
C SER A 433 11.02 17.36 0.03
N THR A 434 11.97 16.44 0.17
CA THR A 434 12.94 16.10 -0.87
C THR A 434 12.24 15.58 -2.12
N ARG A 435 11.28 14.65 -1.98
CA ARG A 435 10.52 14.12 -3.13
C ARG A 435 9.75 15.22 -3.87
N ARG A 436 9.10 16.12 -3.13
CA ARG A 436 8.34 17.24 -3.72
C ARG A 436 9.24 18.20 -4.48
N ALA A 437 10.38 18.59 -3.91
CA ALA A 437 11.35 19.45 -4.58
C ALA A 437 11.87 18.80 -5.87
N ASN A 438 12.20 17.50 -5.83
CA ASN A 438 12.62 16.75 -7.02
C ASN A 438 11.50 16.69 -8.06
N SER A 439 10.26 16.44 -7.62
CA SER A 439 9.09 16.32 -8.49
C SER A 439 8.79 17.59 -9.29
N GLU A 440 8.78 18.74 -8.61
CA GLU A 440 8.52 20.05 -9.23
C GLU A 440 9.60 20.39 -10.27
N SER A 441 10.89 20.15 -9.97
CA SER A 441 12.00 20.37 -10.91
C SER A 441 11.90 19.50 -12.17
N ILE A 442 11.63 18.20 -11.98
CA ILE A 442 11.59 17.22 -13.06
C ILE A 442 10.46 17.50 -14.05
N TYR A 443 9.28 17.87 -13.55
CA TYR A 443 8.11 18.05 -14.39
C TYR A 443 8.31 19.19 -15.41
N ASP A 444 8.86 20.31 -14.95
CA ASP A 444 9.12 21.47 -15.81
C ASP A 444 10.23 21.16 -16.83
N GLU A 445 11.30 20.50 -16.40
CA GLU A 445 12.43 20.08 -17.24
C GLU A 445 11.97 19.09 -18.34
N ILE A 446 11.17 18.09 -17.99
CA ILE A 446 10.62 17.14 -18.98
C ILE A 446 9.73 17.87 -19.98
N ASN A 447 8.78 18.71 -19.53
CA ASN A 447 7.87 19.39 -20.47
C ASN A 447 8.58 20.39 -21.39
N LEU A 448 9.63 21.05 -20.90
CA LEU A 448 10.49 21.93 -21.69
C LEU A 448 11.30 21.13 -22.73
N ALA A 449 11.86 19.98 -22.34
CA ALA A 449 12.69 19.17 -23.21
C ALA A 449 11.90 18.33 -24.23
N THR A 450 10.61 18.07 -24.01
CA THR A 450 9.88 16.97 -24.70
C THR A 450 8.48 17.35 -25.22
N ALA A 451 8.31 18.60 -25.68
CA ALA A 451 7.07 19.00 -26.33
C ALA A 451 6.73 18.07 -27.52
N ALA A 452 5.67 17.25 -27.38
CA ALA A 452 5.16 16.26 -28.33
C ALA A 452 6.02 14.99 -28.55
N THR A 453 6.43 14.35 -27.45
CA THR A 453 7.39 13.23 -27.44
C THR A 453 6.86 12.01 -26.67
N VAL A 454 7.30 10.81 -27.02
CA VAL A 454 7.00 9.55 -26.33
C VAL A 454 8.16 9.17 -25.40
N LEU A 455 7.84 8.97 -24.12
CA LEU A 455 8.79 8.64 -23.06
C LEU A 455 8.64 7.19 -22.61
N ILE A 456 9.72 6.43 -22.74
CA ILE A 456 9.81 5.05 -22.28
C ILE A 456 10.45 5.03 -20.89
N ARG A 457 9.69 4.55 -19.92
CA ARG A 457 10.12 4.41 -18.53
C ARG A 457 10.95 3.16 -18.36
N LEU A 458 12.18 3.33 -17.85
CA LEU A 458 13.08 2.19 -17.66
C LEU A 458 13.06 1.58 -16.29
N THR A 459 12.55 2.32 -15.31
CA THR A 459 12.26 1.80 -13.98
C THR A 459 10.85 2.23 -13.56
N PRO A 460 10.11 1.44 -12.78
CA PRO A 460 8.82 1.88 -12.22
C PRO A 460 8.99 3.11 -11.34
N GLN A 461 10.20 3.31 -10.79
CA GLN A 461 10.64 4.48 -10.04
C GLN A 461 10.96 5.69 -10.93
N SER A 462 11.09 5.52 -12.24
CA SER A 462 11.48 6.57 -13.20
C SER A 462 10.44 7.66 -13.44
N THR A 463 9.28 7.58 -12.77
CA THR A 463 8.38 8.73 -12.62
C THR A 463 8.76 9.61 -11.44
N SER A 464 10.05 9.70 -11.05
CA SER A 464 10.54 10.49 -9.90
C SER A 464 10.21 12.00 -9.97
N GLY A 465 9.48 12.41 -11.01
CA GLY A 465 8.82 13.71 -11.12
C GLY A 465 7.44 13.82 -10.44
N PHE A 466 6.82 12.71 -9.98
CA PHE A 466 5.43 12.71 -9.51
C PHE A 466 5.24 12.13 -8.11
N ASP A 467 6.24 11.45 -7.55
CA ASP A 467 6.19 10.84 -6.22
C ASP A 467 6.06 11.87 -5.09
N GLY A 468 6.47 13.10 -5.34
CA GLY A 468 6.31 14.25 -4.47
C GLY A 468 4.99 15.01 -4.63
N VAL A 469 4.12 14.62 -5.56
CA VAL A 469 2.85 15.32 -5.78
C VAL A 469 1.88 15.08 -4.63
N SER A 470 1.28 16.17 -4.15
CA SER A 470 0.24 16.10 -3.14
C SER A 470 -1.00 15.37 -3.68
N PRO A 471 -1.63 14.46 -2.92
CA PRO A 471 -2.86 13.79 -3.32
C PRO A 471 -4.00 14.72 -3.70
N LEU A 472 -4.03 15.94 -3.15
CA LEU A 472 -5.09 16.91 -3.43
C LEU A 472 -4.79 17.81 -4.63
N VAL A 473 -3.66 17.59 -5.31
CA VAL A 473 -3.27 18.29 -6.53
C VAL A 473 -3.52 17.38 -7.72
N THR A 474 -4.22 17.92 -8.72
CA THR A 474 -4.47 17.21 -9.97
C THR A 474 -3.16 17.10 -10.73
N LEU A 475 -2.85 15.89 -11.23
CA LEU A 475 -1.72 15.72 -12.12
C LEU A 475 -1.99 16.51 -13.40
N PRO A 476 -1.14 17.47 -13.77
CA PRO A 476 -1.30 18.21 -15.01
C PRO A 476 -1.26 17.25 -16.20
N GLN A 477 -2.07 17.53 -17.22
CA GLN A 477 -2.00 16.75 -18.45
C GLN A 477 -0.63 16.98 -19.10
N SER A 478 0.14 15.90 -19.21
CA SER A 478 1.45 16.00 -19.84
C SER A 478 1.31 16.19 -21.35
N LYS A 479 2.19 17.03 -21.91
CA LYS A 479 2.38 17.10 -23.36
C LYS A 479 3.18 15.90 -23.89
N ALA A 480 3.87 15.18 -23.01
CA ALA A 480 4.57 13.94 -23.32
C ALA A 480 3.65 12.73 -23.11
N ARG A 481 3.91 11.67 -23.87
CA ARG A 481 3.20 10.39 -23.75
C ARG A 481 4.08 9.39 -23.00
N PHE A 482 3.69 9.02 -21.79
CA PHE A 482 4.46 8.09 -20.94
C PHE A 482 4.04 6.65 -21.16
N VAL A 483 4.89 5.85 -21.81
CA VAL A 483 4.63 4.42 -22.00
C VAL A 483 4.49 3.73 -20.64
N PRO A 484 3.45 2.89 -20.42
CA PRO A 484 3.27 2.11 -19.20
C PRO A 484 4.51 1.31 -18.80
N ALA A 485 4.80 1.21 -17.50
CA ALA A 485 5.91 0.41 -16.98
C ALA A 485 5.50 -0.43 -15.76
N GLY A 486 6.41 -1.30 -15.31
CA GLY A 486 6.21 -2.13 -14.13
C GLY A 486 5.01 -3.07 -14.29
N TRP A 487 4.06 -3.01 -13.36
CA TRP A 487 2.92 -3.94 -13.33
C TRP A 487 1.93 -3.77 -14.49
N GLN A 488 2.00 -2.68 -15.25
CA GLN A 488 1.11 -2.41 -16.38
C GLN A 488 1.56 -3.13 -17.67
N ILE A 489 2.80 -3.63 -17.72
CA ILE A 489 3.33 -4.24 -18.94
C ILE A 489 2.54 -5.51 -19.26
N ARG A 490 2.19 -5.67 -20.55
CA ARG A 490 1.29 -6.69 -21.12
C ARG A 490 -0.19 -6.55 -20.76
N SER A 491 -0.62 -5.46 -20.12
CA SER A 491 -2.06 -5.20 -19.94
C SER A 491 -2.75 -4.89 -21.27
N PRO A 492 -4.09 -5.03 -21.37
CA PRO A 492 -4.84 -4.62 -22.56
C PRO A 492 -4.55 -3.16 -22.95
N ARG A 493 -4.61 -2.22 -22.00
CA ARG A 493 -4.19 -0.83 -22.21
C ARG A 493 -2.76 -0.68 -22.70
N TYR A 494 -1.81 -1.48 -22.20
CA TYR A 494 -0.43 -1.43 -22.69
C TYR A 494 -0.33 -1.83 -24.17
N GLN A 495 -1.02 -2.90 -24.57
CA GLN A 495 -1.05 -3.33 -25.97
C GLN A 495 -1.75 -2.30 -26.87
N GLU A 496 -2.83 -1.69 -26.38
CA GLU A 496 -3.49 -0.59 -27.09
C GLU A 496 -2.52 0.58 -27.31
N ILE A 497 -1.81 1.00 -26.26
CA ILE A 497 -0.81 2.07 -26.33
C ILE A 497 0.30 1.74 -27.33
N LEU A 498 0.85 0.52 -27.31
CA LEU A 498 1.84 0.10 -28.28
C LEU A 498 1.31 0.19 -29.71
N SER A 499 0.08 -0.27 -29.95
CA SER A 499 -0.55 -0.21 -31.26
C SER A 499 -0.76 1.23 -31.76
N GLN A 500 -1.17 2.15 -30.87
CA GLN A 500 -1.29 3.58 -31.16
C GLN A 500 0.05 4.22 -31.50
N LEU A 501 1.15 3.73 -30.92
CA LEU A 501 2.52 4.15 -31.21
C LEU A 501 3.13 3.45 -32.44
N GLY A 502 2.41 2.51 -33.05
CA GLY A 502 2.86 1.76 -34.23
C GLY A 502 3.84 0.63 -33.91
N PHE A 503 3.74 0.03 -32.72
CA PHE A 503 4.50 -1.15 -32.30
C PHE A 503 3.58 -2.34 -32.06
N HIS A 504 4.02 -3.54 -32.43
CA HIS A 504 3.33 -4.81 -32.16
C HIS A 504 3.71 -5.41 -30.80
N SER A 505 4.87 -5.05 -30.25
CA SER A 505 5.33 -5.55 -28.94
C SER A 505 6.27 -4.56 -28.25
N GLY A 506 6.43 -4.72 -26.93
CA GLY A 506 7.43 -3.98 -26.17
C GLY A 506 8.86 -4.24 -26.65
N ARG A 507 9.14 -5.48 -27.10
CA ARG A 507 10.44 -5.85 -27.67
C ARG A 507 10.72 -5.10 -28.96
N GLU A 508 9.73 -4.99 -29.84
CA GLU A 508 9.85 -4.21 -31.08
C GLU A 508 10.07 -2.73 -30.77
N MET A 509 9.37 -2.18 -29.78
CA MET A 509 9.62 -0.81 -29.31
C MET A 509 11.06 -0.64 -28.82
N LEU A 510 11.59 -1.61 -28.06
CA LEU A 510 12.98 -1.66 -27.60
C LEU A 510 13.99 -1.94 -28.71
N SER A 511 13.59 -2.39 -29.91
CA SER A 511 14.51 -2.63 -31.02
C SER A 511 14.47 -1.56 -32.12
N LYS A 512 13.32 -0.93 -32.33
CA LYS A 512 13.08 0.08 -33.39
C LYS A 512 13.27 1.53 -32.93
N TRP A 513 13.79 1.75 -31.73
CA TRP A 513 14.05 3.10 -31.20
C TRP A 513 15.23 3.80 -31.90
N ASN A 514 16.15 3.04 -32.52
CA ASN A 514 17.28 3.58 -33.29
C ASN A 514 16.76 4.32 -34.55
N GLY A 515 16.68 5.66 -34.48
CA GLY A 515 16.39 6.53 -35.63
C GLY A 515 15.07 7.32 -35.59
N LYS A 516 14.14 7.03 -34.67
CA LYS A 516 12.94 7.88 -34.50
C LYS A 516 13.27 9.07 -33.59
N SER A 517 12.98 10.30 -34.03
CA SER A 517 13.29 11.54 -33.30
C SER A 517 12.39 11.82 -32.09
N GLN A 518 11.33 11.02 -31.90
CA GLN A 518 10.27 11.26 -30.91
C GLN A 518 10.25 10.25 -29.76
N LEU A 519 11.21 9.34 -29.65
CA LEU A 519 11.28 8.33 -28.58
C LEU A 519 12.50 8.59 -27.69
N PHE A 520 12.25 8.71 -26.39
CA PHE A 520 13.30 8.94 -25.41
C PHE A 520 13.10 8.06 -24.20
N PHE A 521 14.20 7.77 -23.53
CA PHE A 521 14.22 6.96 -22.33
C PHE A 521 14.38 7.85 -21.12
N ILE A 522 13.56 7.59 -20.11
CA ILE A 522 13.66 8.26 -18.82
C ILE A 522 13.97 7.26 -17.72
N THR A 523 14.90 7.63 -16.87
CA THR A 523 15.21 6.93 -15.63
C THR A 523 15.15 7.89 -14.45
N GLY A 524 14.67 7.38 -13.31
CA GLY A 524 14.66 8.04 -12.01
C GLY A 524 15.37 7.15 -11.02
N SER A 525 16.59 7.52 -10.62
CA SER A 525 17.42 6.88 -9.61
C SER A 525 18.38 7.92 -9.04
N GLU A 526 18.51 7.98 -7.71
CA GLU A 526 19.58 8.73 -7.01
C GLU A 526 20.97 8.35 -7.57
N ASP A 527 21.09 7.14 -8.11
CA ASP A 527 22.26 6.63 -8.80
C ASP A 527 21.93 6.35 -10.28
N HIS A 528 21.58 7.40 -11.04
CA HIS A 528 21.23 7.34 -12.47
C HIS A 528 22.35 6.68 -13.32
N ARG A 529 23.61 6.75 -12.86
CA ARG A 529 24.77 6.06 -13.45
C ARG A 529 24.69 4.53 -13.32
N MET A 530 23.99 4.00 -12.30
CA MET A 530 23.67 2.58 -12.18
C MET A 530 22.46 2.16 -13.02
N ALA A 531 21.45 3.02 -13.15
CA ALA A 531 20.23 2.71 -13.90
C ALA A 531 20.48 2.61 -15.41
N VAL A 532 21.43 3.38 -15.95
CA VAL A 532 21.96 3.21 -17.32
C VAL A 532 23.33 2.54 -17.31
N SER A 533 23.57 1.66 -16.33
CA SER A 533 24.85 0.97 -16.19
C SER A 533 25.22 0.20 -17.45
N LYS A 534 26.52 -0.11 -17.59
CA LYS A 534 27.02 -1.10 -18.55
C LYS A 534 26.16 -2.37 -18.59
N SER A 535 25.50 -2.75 -17.49
CA SER A 535 24.61 -3.92 -17.45
C SER A 535 23.34 -3.77 -18.29
N TRP A 536 22.76 -2.57 -18.37
CA TRP A 536 21.58 -2.27 -19.18
C TRP A 536 21.91 -2.33 -20.68
N LEU A 537 22.97 -1.62 -21.08
CA LEU A 537 23.45 -1.67 -22.46
C LEU A 537 23.92 -3.09 -22.83
N ALA A 538 24.62 -3.78 -21.92
CA ALA A 538 25.01 -5.17 -22.13
C ALA A 538 23.79 -6.09 -22.26
N TYR A 539 22.73 -5.89 -21.47
CA TYR A 539 21.47 -6.63 -21.64
C TYR A 539 20.89 -6.41 -23.03
N LEU A 540 20.76 -5.14 -23.45
CA LEU A 540 20.19 -4.80 -24.76
C LEU A 540 21.01 -5.39 -25.92
N ILE A 541 22.34 -5.32 -25.85
CA ILE A 541 23.24 -5.88 -26.87
C ILE A 541 23.18 -7.41 -26.87
N ARG A 542 23.30 -8.04 -25.68
CA ARG A 542 23.32 -9.51 -25.52
C ARG A 542 22.02 -10.17 -26.00
N ASN A 543 20.91 -9.43 -25.95
CA ASN A 543 19.59 -9.93 -26.32
C ASN A 543 19.12 -9.43 -27.70
N ASP A 544 20.05 -8.92 -28.51
CA ASP A 544 19.83 -8.45 -29.88
C ASP A 544 18.71 -7.38 -29.97
N LEU A 545 18.57 -6.57 -28.93
CA LEU A 545 17.64 -5.44 -28.91
C LEU A 545 18.30 -4.20 -29.51
N VAL A 546 19.62 -4.09 -29.41
CA VAL A 546 20.39 -2.97 -29.98
C VAL A 546 21.69 -3.47 -30.62
N ALA A 547 22.17 -2.74 -31.61
CA ALA A 547 23.46 -3.04 -32.22
C ALA A 547 24.61 -2.79 -31.22
N SER A 548 25.73 -3.50 -31.41
CA SER A 548 26.88 -3.45 -30.51
C SER A 548 27.63 -2.11 -30.52
N ASP A 549 27.36 -1.26 -31.51
CA ASP A 549 27.92 0.08 -31.69
C ASP A 549 27.01 1.20 -31.14
N VAL A 550 25.92 0.86 -30.47
CA VAL A 550 25.06 1.83 -29.79
C VAL A 550 25.75 2.41 -28.56
N ILE A 551 25.72 3.74 -28.44
CA ILE A 551 26.16 4.50 -27.28
C ILE A 551 24.98 5.26 -26.68
N ILE A 552 24.97 5.46 -25.37
CA ILE A 552 23.95 6.27 -24.69
C ILE A 552 24.30 7.74 -24.87
N ASN A 553 23.43 8.50 -25.55
CA ASN A 553 23.51 9.96 -25.58
C ASN A 553 22.59 10.53 -24.50
N THR A 554 23.16 11.12 -23.44
CA THR A 554 22.41 11.83 -22.41
C THR A 554 22.07 13.22 -22.92
N LEU A 555 20.78 13.52 -22.99
CA LEU A 555 20.29 14.79 -23.55
C LEU A 555 20.04 15.82 -22.47
N ALA A 556 19.55 15.36 -21.33
CA ALA A 556 19.36 16.17 -20.15
C ALA A 556 19.51 15.28 -18.91
N GLU A 557 20.09 15.81 -17.87
CA GLU A 557 20.18 15.18 -16.56
C GLU A 557 19.95 16.24 -15.49
N SER A 558 19.46 15.80 -14.32
CA SER A 558 19.23 16.71 -13.19
C SER A 558 20.53 17.38 -12.76
N GLU A 559 20.63 18.70 -12.89
CA GLU A 559 21.77 19.48 -12.38
C GLU A 559 21.82 19.49 -10.84
N THR A 560 20.68 19.30 -10.19
CA THR A 560 20.49 19.41 -8.73
C THR A 560 20.66 18.09 -7.99
N GLY A 561 21.13 17.03 -8.65
CA GLY A 561 21.29 15.70 -8.04
C GLY A 561 19.97 14.97 -7.80
N GLY A 562 18.84 15.48 -8.33
CA GLY A 562 17.48 14.94 -8.22
C GLY A 562 17.24 13.62 -8.97
N GLY A 563 18.30 12.94 -9.38
CA GLY A 563 18.26 11.54 -9.76
C GLY A 563 17.41 11.22 -10.99
N TRP A 564 17.39 12.07 -12.02
CA TRP A 564 16.78 11.70 -13.30
C TRP A 564 17.73 11.95 -14.48
N ALA A 565 17.59 11.14 -15.52
CA ALA A 565 18.28 11.34 -16.78
C ALA A 565 17.34 11.02 -17.95
N LEU A 566 17.33 11.93 -18.93
CA LEU A 566 16.73 11.73 -20.25
C LEU A 566 17.84 11.42 -21.22
N PHE A 567 17.71 10.28 -21.88
CA PHE A 567 18.71 9.84 -22.83
C PHE A 567 18.06 9.22 -24.05
N ARG A 568 18.83 9.19 -25.12
CA ARG A 568 18.36 8.64 -26.40
C ARG A 568 18.99 7.33 -26.78
N PHE A 569 20.22 7.05 -26.46
CA PHE A 569 21.06 6.21 -27.31
C PHE A 569 21.12 6.58 -28.82
N CYS A 570 22.28 6.37 -29.43
CA CYS A 570 22.59 6.66 -30.82
C CYS A 570 23.60 5.62 -31.31
N THR A 571 23.66 5.33 -32.60
CA THR A 571 24.83 4.62 -33.14
C THR A 571 26.05 5.53 -33.06
N ARG A 572 27.25 4.97 -32.88
CA ARG A 572 28.50 5.76 -32.84
C ARG A 572 28.68 6.69 -34.05
N LEU A 573 28.15 6.32 -35.21
CA LEU A 573 28.20 7.14 -36.43
C LEU A 573 27.28 8.37 -36.37
N ALA A 574 26.12 8.27 -35.70
CA ALA A 574 25.15 9.36 -35.57
C ALA A 574 25.46 10.33 -34.40
N ALA A 575 26.40 9.97 -33.52
CA ALA A 575 26.79 10.80 -32.38
C ALA A 575 27.76 11.95 -32.72
N PHE A 576 28.27 11.98 -33.96
CA PHE A 576 29.18 13.01 -34.45
C PHE A 576 28.50 14.14 -35.23
N ASP A 577 27.19 14.05 -35.48
CA ASP A 577 26.40 15.17 -35.98
C ASP A 577 25.75 15.89 -34.78
N PRO A 578 26.21 17.10 -34.41
CA PRO A 578 25.51 17.89 -33.41
C PRO A 578 24.14 18.34 -33.95
N PRO A 579 23.16 18.62 -33.08
CA PRO A 579 21.85 19.13 -33.49
C PRO A 579 21.93 20.46 -34.25
#